data_AF-A0A0N0XWU1-F1
#
_entry.id   AF-A0A0N0XWU1-F1
#
_cell.length_a   1.000
_cell.length_b   1.000
_cell.length_c   1.000
_cell.angle_alpha   90.00
_cell.angle_beta   90.00
_cell.angle_gamma   90.00
#
_symmetry.space_group_name_H-M   'P 1'
#
loop_
_entity.id
_entity.type
_entity.pdbx_description
1 polymer ?
#
loop_
_entity_poly.entity_id
_entity_poly.type
_entity_poly.pdbx_seq_one_letter_code
_entity_poly.pdbx_strand_id
1 'polypeptide(L)'
;MDDEESLAEWARKREQRRARNKGQLRAVPLSSGPHCGAHVEPDAPRVIQEHDGTEWVTVSVVESLAAAKAILYPPQPAEEKPTEWDRPALGKGRGRHRRPSSAKDSDA
;
A
#
# COMPACT_ATOMS: atom_id res chain seq x y z
N MET A 1 -30.99 13.79 -19.80
CA MET A 1 -30.52 15.15 -19.52
C MET A 1 -29.10 14.99 -19.06
N ASP A 2 -28.16 15.08 -19.99
CA ASP A 2 -26.74 15.04 -19.68
C ASP A 2 -26.39 16.34 -18.96
N ASP A 3 -26.11 16.26 -17.67
CA ASP A 3 -25.46 17.35 -16.94
C ASP A 3 -24.02 17.42 -17.45
N GLU A 4 -23.81 18.11 -18.57
CA GLU A 4 -22.48 18.43 -19.06
C GLU A 4 -21.74 19.20 -17.95
N GLU A 5 -20.77 18.53 -17.34
CA GLU A 5 -19.91 19.15 -16.34
C GLU A 5 -19.27 20.40 -16.93
N SER A 6 -19.47 21.54 -16.26
CA SER A 6 -18.87 22.79 -16.71
C SER A 6 -17.34 22.69 -16.66
N LEU A 7 -16.65 23.33 -17.60
CA LEU A 7 -15.17 23.35 -17.63
C LEU A 7 -14.57 23.81 -16.29
N ALA A 8 -15.25 24.74 -15.60
CA ALA A 8 -14.83 25.22 -14.29
C ALA A 8 -14.91 24.13 -13.21
N GLU A 9 -15.99 23.34 -13.18
CA GLU A 9 -16.13 22.23 -12.23
C GLU A 9 -15.15 21.10 -12.52
N TRP A 10 -14.95 20.77 -13.81
CA TRP A 10 -13.94 19.82 -14.25
C TRP A 10 -12.54 20.24 -13.80
N ALA A 11 -12.17 21.50 -14.02
CA ALA A 11 -10.88 22.06 -13.61
C ALA A 11 -10.69 22.00 -12.09
N ARG A 12 -11.72 22.37 -11.32
CA ARG A 12 -11.70 22.29 -9.86
C ARG A 12 -11.51 20.86 -9.35
N LYS A 13 -12.22 19.87 -9.93
CA LYS A 13 -12.06 18.46 -9.56
C LYS A 13 -10.64 17.96 -9.85
N ARG A 14 -10.06 18.39 -10.99
CA ARG A 14 -8.67 18.07 -11.33
C ARG A 14 -7.70 18.64 -10.30
N GLU A 15 -7.86 19.92 -9.95
CA GLU A 15 -7.01 20.57 -8.96
C GLU A 15 -7.12 19.90 -7.58
N GLN A 16 -8.33 19.54 -7.14
CA GLN A 16 -8.51 18.74 -5.93
C GLN A 16 -7.78 17.39 -5.97
N ARG A 17 -7.83 16.68 -7.11
CA ARG A 17 -7.09 15.42 -7.28
C ARG A 17 -5.58 15.63 -7.21
N ARG A 18 -5.06 16.69 -7.83
CA ARG A 18 -3.64 17.06 -7.75
C ARG A 18 -3.23 17.38 -6.32
N ALA A 19 -4.00 18.21 -5.64
CA ALA A 19 -3.74 18.61 -4.26
C ALA A 19 -3.74 17.41 -3.30
N ARG A 20 -4.66 16.45 -3.48
CA ARG A 20 -4.70 15.20 -2.69
C ARG A 20 -3.47 14.31 -2.92
N ASN A 21 -2.93 14.32 -4.14
CA ASN A 21 -1.77 13.51 -4.49
C ASN A 21 -0.46 14.20 -4.16
N LYS A 22 -0.45 15.51 -3.99
CA LYS A 22 0.74 16.28 -3.64
C LYS A 22 1.30 15.83 -2.29
N GLY A 23 2.61 15.64 -2.20
CA GLY A 23 3.30 15.20 -0.99
C GLY A 23 3.23 13.69 -0.73
N GLN A 24 2.57 12.91 -1.59
CA GLN A 24 2.65 11.45 -1.49
C GLN A 24 4.07 11.00 -1.77
N LEU A 25 4.59 10.11 -0.93
CA LEU A 25 5.92 9.52 -1.08
C LEU A 25 5.81 8.08 -1.60
N ARG A 26 6.77 7.66 -2.43
CA ARG A 26 6.97 6.26 -2.82
C ARG A 26 8.45 5.91 -2.89
N ALA A 27 8.76 4.63 -2.81
CA ALA A 27 10.11 4.10 -3.01
C ALA A 27 10.16 3.23 -4.28
N VAL A 28 11.16 3.46 -5.13
CA VAL A 28 11.39 2.70 -6.37
C VAL A 28 12.77 2.04 -6.31
N PRO A 29 12.88 0.70 -6.45
CA PRO A 29 14.18 0.01 -6.48
C PRO A 29 15.06 0.46 -7.65
N LEU A 30 16.35 0.66 -7.38
CA LEU A 30 17.41 0.85 -8.37
C LEU A 30 18.02 -0.50 -8.75
N SER A 31 17.19 -1.45 -9.17
CA SER A 31 17.64 -2.75 -9.66
C SER A 31 17.91 -2.70 -11.17
N SER A 32 18.85 -3.51 -11.63
CA SER A 32 19.06 -3.74 -13.06
C SER A 32 18.04 -4.78 -13.54
N GLY A 33 16.95 -4.34 -14.16
CA GLY A 33 15.94 -5.24 -14.71
C GLY A 33 14.53 -4.66 -14.76
N PRO A 34 13.53 -5.50 -15.09
CA PRO A 34 12.12 -5.11 -15.06
C PRO A 34 11.70 -4.60 -13.67
N HIS A 35 10.70 -3.72 -13.63
CA HIS A 35 10.15 -3.26 -12.36
C HIS A 35 9.55 -4.43 -11.56
N CYS A 36 10.24 -4.81 -10.49
CA CYS A 36 9.82 -5.85 -9.57
C CYS A 36 9.05 -5.27 -8.37
N GLY A 37 8.29 -6.12 -7.68
CA GLY A 37 7.60 -5.73 -6.45
C GLY A 37 8.60 -5.29 -5.37
N ALA A 38 8.16 -4.42 -4.44
CA ALA A 38 9.04 -3.80 -3.45
C ALA A 38 9.81 -4.77 -2.54
N HIS A 39 9.30 -6.00 -2.37
CA HIS A 39 9.92 -7.06 -1.56
C HIS A 39 11.04 -7.81 -2.28
N VAL A 40 11.13 -7.68 -3.61
CA VAL A 40 12.23 -8.25 -4.38
C VAL A 40 13.46 -7.40 -4.12
N GLU A 41 14.59 -8.05 -3.80
CA GLU A 41 15.86 -7.41 -3.43
C GLU A 41 15.71 -6.37 -2.31
N PRO A 42 15.40 -6.80 -1.07
CA PRO A 42 15.17 -5.87 0.04
C PRO A 42 16.39 -4.99 0.35
N ASP A 43 17.60 -5.45 0.04
CA ASP A 43 18.86 -4.74 0.32
C ASP A 43 19.36 -3.89 -0.86
N ALA A 44 18.63 -3.85 -1.98
CA ALA A 44 18.99 -2.98 -3.09
C ALA A 44 18.71 -1.48 -2.78
N PRO A 45 19.53 -0.56 -3.29
CA PRO A 45 19.26 0.86 -3.19
C PRO A 45 17.91 1.24 -3.81
N ARG A 46 17.25 2.25 -3.25
CA ARG A 46 15.91 2.72 -3.65
C ARG A 46 15.88 4.24 -3.73
N VAL A 47 15.20 4.77 -4.75
CA VAL A 47 14.90 6.20 -4.86
C VAL A 47 13.61 6.49 -4.11
N ILE A 48 13.64 7.50 -3.23
CA ILE A 48 12.44 8.11 -2.69
C ILE A 48 11.98 9.19 -3.66
N GLN A 49 10.71 9.11 -4.04
CA GLN A 49 10.05 10.09 -4.90
C GLN A 49 8.85 10.70 -4.18
N GLU A 50 8.65 11.99 -4.40
CA GLU A 50 7.47 12.74 -3.96
C GLU A 50 6.63 13.10 -5.17
N HIS A 51 5.30 12.97 -5.05
CA HIS A 51 4.39 13.46 -6.07
C HIS A 51 4.16 14.96 -5.88
N ASP A 52 4.54 15.79 -6.85
CA ASP A 52 4.45 17.26 -6.74
C ASP A 52 3.04 17.83 -7.00
N GLY A 53 2.13 16.95 -7.43
CA GLY A 53 0.77 17.27 -7.88
C GLY A 53 0.55 16.97 -9.36
N THR A 54 1.63 16.79 -10.13
CA THR A 54 1.61 16.44 -11.56
C THR A 54 2.40 15.17 -11.84
N GLU A 55 3.61 15.05 -11.29
CA GLU A 55 4.53 13.93 -11.53
C GLU A 55 5.26 13.50 -10.26
N TRP A 56 5.99 12.39 -10.38
CA TRP A 56 6.85 11.86 -9.32
C TRP A 56 8.26 12.40 -9.47
N VAL A 57 8.70 13.21 -8.52
CA VAL A 57 10.01 13.86 -8.50
C VAL A 57 10.92 13.15 -7.50
N THR A 58 12.17 12.89 -7.87
CA THR A 58 13.17 12.28 -6.98
C THR A 58 13.59 13.25 -5.88
N VAL A 59 13.52 12.81 -4.62
CA VAL A 59 13.89 13.61 -3.44
C VAL A 59 15.15 13.10 -2.76
N SER A 60 15.34 11.78 -2.68
CA SER A 60 16.53 11.17 -2.08
C SER A 60 16.76 9.73 -2.55
N VAL A 61 17.93 9.18 -2.21
CA VAL A 61 18.27 7.77 -2.43
C VAL A 61 18.59 7.14 -1.08
N VAL A 62 18.12 5.92 -0.86
CA VAL A 62 18.37 5.14 0.36
C VAL A 62 18.92 3.77 0.01
N GLU A 63 19.66 3.18 0.93
CA GLU A 63 20.42 1.95 0.69
C GLU A 63 19.56 0.68 0.64
N SER A 64 18.39 0.68 1.29
CA SER A 64 17.57 -0.53 1.42
C SER A 64 16.07 -0.25 1.55
N LEU A 65 15.26 -1.31 1.43
CA LEU A 65 13.82 -1.28 1.69
C LEU A 65 13.51 -0.88 3.14
N ALA A 66 14.34 -1.30 4.10
CA ALA A 66 14.13 -0.97 5.51
C ALA A 66 14.29 0.54 5.75
N ALA A 67 15.35 1.14 5.20
CA ALA A 67 15.57 2.59 5.24
C ALA A 67 14.42 3.34 4.53
N ALA A 68 13.95 2.84 3.38
CA ALA A 68 12.82 3.42 2.69
C ALA A 68 11.54 3.41 3.54
N LYS A 69 11.23 2.29 4.21
CA LYS A 69 10.05 2.16 5.08
C LYS A 69 10.08 3.13 6.25
N ALA A 70 11.24 3.40 6.83
CA ALA A 70 11.37 4.35 7.93
C ALA A 70 10.98 5.78 7.51
N ILE A 71 11.24 6.15 6.25
CA ILE A 71 10.84 7.46 5.69
C ILE A 71 9.35 7.46 5.31
N LEU A 72 8.87 6.42 4.63
CA LEU A 72 7.49 6.34 4.13
C LEU A 72 6.45 6.17 5.24
N TYR A 73 6.84 5.48 6.31
CA TYR A 73 5.98 5.12 7.42
C TYR A 73 6.70 5.45 8.73
N PRO A 74 6.84 6.75 9.06
CA PRO A 74 7.42 7.13 10.34
C PRO A 74 6.63 6.47 11.46
N PRO A 75 7.29 5.98 12.52
CA PRO A 75 6.61 5.34 13.63
C PRO A 75 5.58 6.32 14.18
N GLN A 76 4.31 5.93 14.14
CA GLN A 76 3.27 6.72 14.79
C GLN A 76 3.56 6.71 16.29
N PRO A 77 3.35 7.84 16.99
CA PRO A 77 3.35 7.83 18.45
C PRO A 77 2.44 6.70 18.90
N ALA A 78 2.84 5.95 19.92
CA ALA A 78 2.10 4.80 20.38
C ALA A 78 0.70 5.25 20.84
N GLU A 79 -0.27 5.22 19.93
CA GLU A 79 -1.67 5.20 20.30
C GLU A 79 -1.85 3.91 21.10
N GLU A 80 -2.30 4.06 22.35
CA GLU A 80 -2.72 2.95 23.19
C GLU A 80 -3.70 2.13 22.37
N LYS A 81 -3.22 1.00 21.83
CA LYS A 81 -4.07 0.08 21.08
C LYS A 81 -5.27 -0.21 21.99
N PRO A 82 -6.51 0.04 21.55
CA PRO A 82 -7.68 -0.41 22.29
C PRO A 82 -7.46 -1.89 22.60
N THR A 83 -7.59 -2.20 23.88
CA THR A 83 -7.35 -3.53 24.45
C THR A 83 -7.96 -4.59 23.54
N GLU A 84 -7.25 -5.70 23.34
CA GLU A 84 -7.59 -6.88 22.53
C GLU A 84 -9.04 -7.41 22.66
N TRP A 85 -9.78 -6.92 23.67
CA TRP A 85 -11.10 -7.34 24.12
C TRP A 85 -12.29 -7.04 23.22
N ASP A 86 -12.20 -6.12 22.25
CA ASP A 86 -13.37 -5.77 21.42
C ASP A 86 -13.43 -6.48 20.05
N ARG A 87 -12.63 -7.54 19.88
CA ARG A 87 -12.73 -8.42 18.72
C ARG A 87 -13.73 -9.53 19.05
N PRO A 88 -14.85 -9.67 18.30
CA PRO A 88 -15.72 -10.82 18.48
C PRO A 88 -14.88 -12.09 18.25
N ALA A 89 -14.86 -12.96 19.26
CA ALA A 89 -14.09 -14.19 19.21
C ALA A 89 -14.43 -14.96 17.93
N LEU A 90 -13.39 -15.35 17.17
CA LEU A 90 -13.55 -16.31 16.08
C LEU A 90 -14.16 -17.57 16.69
N GLY A 91 -15.47 -17.77 16.47
CA GLY A 91 -16.20 -18.88 17.05
C GLY A 91 -15.48 -20.20 16.75
N LYS A 92 -15.40 -21.10 17.73
CA LYS A 92 -14.87 -22.46 17.55
C LYS A 92 -15.75 -23.19 16.53
N GLY A 93 -15.39 -23.09 15.26
CA GLY A 93 -16.13 -23.68 14.16
C GLY A 93 -15.30 -23.69 12.90
N ARG A 94 -15.27 -24.83 12.20
CA ARG A 94 -14.81 -24.87 10.82
C ARG A 94 -15.88 -24.14 10.02
N GLY A 95 -15.61 -22.91 9.60
CA GLY A 95 -16.57 -22.08 8.86
C GLY A 95 -17.22 -22.88 7.73
N ARG A 96 -18.52 -22.67 7.51
CA ARG A 96 -19.42 -23.42 6.61
C ARG A 96 -18.93 -23.57 5.17
N HIS A 97 -17.91 -22.80 4.79
CA HIS A 97 -17.29 -22.74 3.47
C HIS A 97 -16.04 -23.61 3.32
N ARG A 98 -15.50 -24.20 4.40
CA ARG A 98 -14.35 -25.11 4.30
C ARG A 98 -14.83 -26.46 3.77
N ARG A 99 -14.42 -26.82 2.54
CA ARG A 99 -14.63 -28.19 2.03
C ARG A 99 -13.94 -29.20 2.96
N PRO A 100 -14.55 -30.36 3.23
CA PRO A 100 -13.85 -31.43 3.93
C PRO A 100 -12.66 -31.89 3.09
N SER A 101 -11.51 -32.08 3.74
CA SER A 101 -10.37 -32.76 3.12
C SER A 101 -10.83 -34.16 2.75
N SER A 102 -10.76 -34.52 1.48
CA SER A 102 -10.92 -35.91 1.03
C SER A 102 -9.89 -36.75 1.77
N ALA A 103 -10.33 -37.55 2.74
CA ALA A 103 -9.50 -38.57 3.36
C ALA A 103 -9.06 -39.51 2.24
N LYS A 104 -7.75 -39.64 2.10
CA LYS A 104 -7.05 -40.56 1.21
C LYS A 104 -7.56 -41.99 1.43
N ASP A 105 -7.72 -42.70 0.32
CA ASP A 105 -7.54 -44.14 0.21
C ASP A 105 -6.46 -44.67 1.17
N SER A 106 -6.83 -45.63 2.01
CA SER A 106 -5.97 -46.71 2.52
C SER A 106 -6.87 -47.77 3.18
N ASP A 107 -6.61 -49.03 2.84
CA ASP A 107 -7.18 -50.30 3.37
C ASP A 107 -8.55 -50.77 2.85
N ALA A 108 -8.55 -51.59 1.79
CA ALA A 108 -8.65 -53.06 1.90
C ALA A 108 -8.66 -53.73 0.51
#